data_AF-A0A284VSP5-F1
#
_entry.id   AF-A0A284VSP5-F1
#
_cell.length_a   1.000
_cell.length_b   1.000
_cell.length_c   1.000
_cell.angle_alpha   90.00
_cell.angle_beta   90.00
_cell.angle_gamma   90.00
#
_symmetry.space_group_name_H-M   'P 1'
#
loop_
_entity.id
_entity.type
_entity.pdbx_description
1 polymer ?
#
loop_
_entity_poly.entity_id
_entity_poly.type
_entity_poly.pdbx_seq_one_letter_code
_entity_poly.pdbx_strand_id
1 'polypeptide(L)' 'MMSSIFIETTNEKQLTVEEYVRYIRIKDHIQQVLDNADIKEALREAEESINGLTIDLTVKYSINKKIS' A
#
# COMPACT_ATOMS: atom_id res chain seq x y z
N MET A 1 7.43 16.01 5.37
CA MET A 1 6.73 15.26 6.45
C MET A 1 7.09 13.78 6.36
N MET A 2 6.86 12.94 7.38
CA MET A 2 7.01 11.47 7.23
C MET A 2 5.87 10.95 6.37
N SER A 3 6.14 10.67 5.10
CA SER A 3 5.20 10.02 4.18
C SER A 3 5.21 8.51 4.41
N SER A 4 4.13 7.96 4.97
CA SER A 4 3.97 6.51 5.14
C SER A 4 2.95 5.95 4.17
N ILE A 5 3.31 4.84 3.52
CA ILE A 5 2.40 4.03 2.70
C ILE A 5 1.71 3.05 3.63
N PHE A 6 0.37 3.03 3.63
CA PHE A 6 -0.42 2.11 4.44
C PHE A 6 -1.02 1.01 3.57
N ILE A 7 -0.78 -0.25 3.94
CA ILE A 7 -1.39 -1.43 3.31
C ILE A 7 -2.35 -2.06 4.32
N GLU A 8 -3.63 -2.08 3.98
CA GLU A 8 -4.72 -2.61 4.80
C GLU A 8 -5.58 -3.63 4.04
N THR A 9 -6.24 -4.53 4.77
CA THR A 9 -7.25 -5.45 4.23
C THR A 9 -8.53 -5.39 5.06
N THR A 10 -9.68 -5.44 4.40
CA THR A 10 -11.00 -5.25 5.04
C THR A 10 -11.50 -6.48 5.79
N ASN A 11 -10.90 -7.65 5.54
CA ASN A 11 -11.31 -8.94 6.11
C ASN A 11 -10.21 -9.59 6.96
N GLU A 12 -9.22 -8.84 7.46
CA GLU A 12 -8.05 -9.37 8.20
C GLU A 12 -8.47 -10.29 9.36
N LYS A 13 -9.53 -9.91 10.08
CA LYS A 13 -10.07 -10.65 11.23
C LYS A 13 -10.78 -11.96 10.86
N GLN A 14 -11.01 -12.21 9.58
CA GLN A 14 -11.69 -13.41 9.07
C GLN A 14 -10.71 -14.44 8.51
N LEU A 15 -9.41 -14.11 8.46
CA LEU A 15 -8.38 -15.00 7.95
C LEU A 15 -8.08 -16.11 8.94
N THR A 16 -7.92 -17.34 8.44
CA THR A 16 -7.25 -18.40 9.19
C THR A 16 -5.78 -18.04 9.42
N VAL A 17 -5.12 -18.73 10.35
CA VAL A 17 -3.68 -18.52 10.63
C VAL A 17 -2.83 -18.68 9.37
N GLU A 18 -3.12 -19.69 8.54
CA GLU A 18 -2.37 -19.94 7.29
C GLU A 18 -2.58 -18.81 6.27
N GLU A 19 -3.82 -18.33 6.12
CA GLU A 19 -4.14 -17.20 5.25
C GLU A 19 -3.51 -15.90 5.76
N TYR A 20 -3.45 -15.70 7.07
CA TYR A 20 -2.79 -14.55 7.68
C TYR A 20 -1.29 -14.54 7.37
N VAL A 21 -0.59 -15.68 7.51
CA VAL A 21 0.83 -15.78 7.16
C VAL A 21 1.06 -15.46 5.68
N ARG A 22 0.16 -15.92 4.78
CA ARG A 22 0.22 -15.57 3.36
C ARG A 22 -0.03 -14.08 3.12
N TYR A 23 -1.00 -13.49 3.79
CA TYR A 23 -1.30 -12.06 3.73
C TYR A 23 -0.08 -11.22 4.12
N ILE A 24 0.60 -11.55 5.22
CA ILE A 24 1.81 -10.83 5.66
C ILE A 24 2.89 -10.86 4.56
N ARG A 25 3.14 -12.02 3.95
CA ARG A 25 4.12 -12.13 2.84
C ARG A 25 3.74 -11.30 1.62
N ILE A 26 2.45 -11.26 1.28
CA ILE A 26 1.94 -10.43 0.18
C ILE A 26 2.12 -8.94 0.51
N LYS A 27 1.78 -8.55 1.74
CA LYS A 27 1.94 -7.18 2.23
C LYS A 27 3.40 -6.72 2.18
N ASP A 28 4.33 -7.55 2.66
CA ASP A 28 5.76 -7.26 2.60
C ASP A 28 6.26 -7.11 1.16
N HIS A 29 5.80 -7.99 0.24
CA HIS A 29 6.17 -7.90 -1.16
C HIS A 29 5.64 -6.62 -1.83
N ILE A 30 4.39 -6.25 -1.56
CA ILE A 30 3.80 -5.00 -2.07
C ILE A 30 4.56 -3.80 -1.51
N GLN A 31 4.90 -3.82 -0.22
CA GLN A 31 5.70 -2.75 0.40
C GLN A 31 7.04 -2.56 -0.30
N GLN A 32 7.75 -3.66 -0.60
CA GLN A 32 9.02 -3.61 -1.35
C GLN A 32 8.84 -3.03 -2.76
N VAL A 33 7.78 -3.42 -3.49
CA VAL A 33 7.49 -2.85 -4.82
C VAL A 33 7.26 -1.34 -4.73
N LEU A 34 6.49 -0.90 -3.74
CA LEU A 34 6.17 0.52 -3.57
C LEU A 34 7.39 1.34 -3.10
N ASP A 35 8.25 0.78 -2.26
CA ASP A 35 9.49 1.42 -1.85
C ASP A 35 10.49 1.53 -3.01
N ASN A 36 10.52 0.56 -3.93
CA ASN A 36 11.36 0.59 -5.14
C ASN A 36 10.79 1.45 -6.29
N ALA A 37 9.53 1.86 -6.21
CA ALA A 37 8.87 2.61 -7.29
C ALA A 37 9.13 4.13 -7.22
N ASP A 38 10.00 4.58 -6.31
CA ASP A 38 10.35 6.00 -6.07
C ASP A 38 9.14 6.93 -5.86
N ILE A 39 7.97 6.38 -5.49
CA ILE A 39 6.72 7.12 -5.33
C ILE A 39 6.87 8.24 -4.29
N LYS A 40 7.63 7.99 -3.21
CA LYS A 40 7.89 8.99 -2.16
C LYS A 40 8.69 10.18 -2.69
N GLU A 41 9.70 9.93 -3.51
CA GLU A 41 10.52 10.98 -4.13
C GLU A 41 9.68 11.78 -5.14
N ALA A 42 8.91 11.10 -6.01
CA ALA A 42 8.01 11.76 -6.95
C ALA A 42 6.96 12.67 -6.26
N LEU A 43 6.44 12.26 -5.11
CA LEU A 43 5.52 13.08 -4.31
C LEU A 43 6.23 14.24 -3.60
N ARG A 44 7.48 14.05 -3.14
CA ARG A 44 8.28 15.13 -2.53
C ARG A 44 8.67 16.23 -3.52
N GLU A 45 9.06 15.86 -4.74
CA GLU A 45 9.31 16.83 -5.81
C GLU A 45 8.06 17.67 -6.10
N ALA A 46 6.86 17.07 -6.01
CA ALA A 46 5.61 17.80 -6.11
C ALA A 46 5.36 18.72 -4.88
N GLU A 47 5.69 18.30 -3.66
CA GLU A 47 5.57 19.13 -2.44
C GLU A 47 6.39 20.43 -2.52
N GLU A 48 7.64 20.39 -3.00
CA GLU A 48 8.49 21.59 -3.09
C GLU A 48 7.96 22.64 -4.07
N SER A 49 7.14 22.21 -5.04
CA SER A 49 6.61 23.08 -6.10
C SER A 49 5.23 23.68 -5.80
N ILE A 50 4.52 23.23 -4.76
CA ILE A 50 3.13 23.60 -4.55
C ILE A 50 2.82 23.97 -3.09
N ASN A 51 2.81 25.27 -2.78
CA ASN A 51 2.31 25.78 -1.50
C ASN A 51 0.77 25.63 -1.42
N GLY A 52 0.28 24.85 -0.44
CA GLY A 52 -1.14 24.76 -0.10
C GLY A 52 -1.95 23.68 -0.83
N LEU A 53 -1.29 22.77 -1.56
CA LEU A 53 -1.94 21.62 -2.20
C LEU A 53 -1.62 20.33 -1.45
N THR A 54 -2.65 19.56 -1.12
CA THR A 54 -2.51 18.18 -0.63
C THR A 54 -2.72 17.23 -1.81
N ILE A 55 -1.76 16.32 -2.05
CA ILE A 55 -1.88 15.25 -3.03
C ILE A 55 -1.95 13.91 -2.29
N ASP A 56 -3.10 13.24 -2.36
CA ASP A 56 -3.30 11.90 -1.83
C ASP A 56 -3.27 10.87 -2.97
N LEU A 57 -2.30 9.95 -2.95
CA LEU A 57 -2.26 8.82 -3.89
C LEU A 57 -2.91 7.58 -3.26
N THR A 58 -4.03 7.14 -3.81
CA THR A 58 -4.72 5.91 -3.38
C THR A 58 -4.58 4.82 -4.43
N VAL A 59 -3.89 3.72 -4.10
CA VAL A 59 -3.81 2.53 -4.95
C VAL A 59 -4.78 1.48 -4.41
N LYS A 60 -5.85 1.18 -5.16
CA LYS A 60 -6.85 0.16 -4.79
C LYS A 60 -6.73 -1.04 -5.70
N TYR A 61 -6.39 -2.19 -5.13
CA TYR A 61 -6.32 -3.47 -5.85
C TYR A 61 -7.14 -4.53 -5.12
N SER A 62 -7.89 -5.34 -5.87
CA SER A 62 -8.76 -6.39 -5.33
C SER A 62 -8.40 -7.74 -5.94
N ILE A 63 -8.01 -8.70 -5.10
CA ILE A 63 -7.85 -10.11 -5.50
C ILE A 63 -9.11 -10.85 -5.04
N ASN A 64 -9.92 -11.31 -5.99
CA ASN A 64 -11.09 -12.12 -5.69
C ASN A 64 -10.80 -13.57 -6.06
N LYS A 65 -10.46 -14.40 -5.07
CA LYS A 65 -10.24 -15.83 -5.29
C LYS A 65 -11.59 -16.52 -5.30
N LYS A 66 -12.06 -16.97 -6.48
CA LYS A 66 -13.19 -17.92 -6.52
C LYS A 66 -12.73 -19.21 -5.86
N ILE A 67 -13.35 -19.56 -4.74
CA ILE A 67 -13.27 -20.91 -4.17
C ILE A 67 -13.84 -21.83 -5.26
N SER A 68 -12.98 -22.69 -5.82
CA SER A 68 -13.37 -23.73 -6.77
C SER A 68 -13.79 -24.97 -5.99
#